data_AF-A0A3Q0D9H7-F1
#
_entry.id   AF-A0A3Q0D9H7-F1
#
_cell.length_a   1.000
_cell.length_b   1.000
_cell.length_c   1.000
_cell.angle_alpha   90.00
_cell.angle_beta   90.00
_cell.angle_gamma   90.00
#
_symmetry.space_group_name_H-M   'P 1'
#
loop_
_entity.id
_entity.type
_entity.pdbx_description
1 polymer ?
#
loop_
_entity_poly.entity_id
_entity_poly.type
_entity_poly.pdbx_seq_one_letter_code
_entity_poly.pdbx_strand_id
1 'polypeptide(L)'
;MMGEIISALEGKIRVPTVVDYKEVLLALVPVGSRTQHLCSFLCELSLLHTSLSVYAPARLACAALLLARLMHGQIQPWTTHLWDLTGFSYNDLTPCVLSLHKKW
;
A
#
# COMPACT_ATOMS: atom_id res chain seq x y z
N MET A 1 18.79 -22.12 13.14
CA MET A 1 17.56 -21.85 12.35
C MET A 1 16.77 -20.63 12.85
N MET A 2 16.17 -20.57 14.06
CA MET A 2 15.48 -19.32 14.50
C MET A 2 16.42 -18.18 14.94
N GLY A 3 17.51 -18.49 15.64
CA GLY A 3 18.48 -17.47 16.10
C GLY A 3 19.21 -16.75 14.97
N GLU A 4 19.47 -17.45 13.86
CA GLU A 4 20.11 -16.89 12.67
C GLU A 4 19.19 -15.92 11.94
N ILE A 5 17.88 -16.23 11.85
CA ILE A 5 16.87 -15.34 11.26
C ILE A 5 16.73 -14.06 12.08
N ILE A 6 16.66 -14.17 13.41
CA ILE A 6 16.58 -13.00 14.30
C ILE A 6 17.85 -12.16 14.21
N SER A 7 19.02 -12.79 14.12
CA SER A 7 20.30 -12.09 13.95
C SER A 7 20.37 -11.36 12.60
N ALA A 8 19.89 -11.98 11.51
CA ALA A 8 19.87 -11.35 10.19
C ALA A 8 18.88 -10.18 10.11
N LEU A 9 17.79 -10.24 10.86
CA LEU A 9 16.81 -9.15 10.98
C LEU A 9 17.23 -8.08 12.01
N GLU A 10 18.39 -8.22 12.66
CA GLU A 10 18.85 -7.34 13.74
C GLU A 10 17.81 -7.20 14.88
N GLY A 11 17.00 -8.23 15.11
CA GLY A 11 15.89 -8.19 16.09
C GLY A 11 14.69 -7.32 15.69
N LYS A 12 14.64 -6.77 14.47
CA LYS A 12 13.54 -5.93 13.97
C LYS A 12 12.34 -6.77 13.50
N ILE A 13 11.61 -7.35 14.46
CA ILE A 13 10.47 -8.23 14.19
C ILE A 13 9.15 -7.44 14.07
N ARG A 14 9.07 -6.25 14.69
CA ARG A 14 7.86 -5.41 14.74
C ARG A 14 7.87 -4.29 13.68
N VAL A 15 8.06 -4.64 12.42
CA VAL A 15 7.97 -3.67 11.32
C VAL A 15 6.55 -3.70 10.75
N PRO A 16 5.85 -2.54 10.66
CA PRO A 16 4.51 -2.49 10.08
C PRO A 16 4.53 -2.93 8.62
N THR A 17 3.60 -3.81 8.27
CA THR A 17 3.40 -4.39 6.96
C THR A 17 2.45 -3.54 6.11
N VAL A 18 2.31 -3.90 4.82
CA VAL A 18 1.37 -3.24 3.91
C VAL A 18 -0.07 -3.33 4.43
N VAL A 19 -0.41 -4.44 5.08
CA VAL A 19 -1.74 -4.70 5.65
C VAL A 19 -2.03 -3.77 6.82
N ASP A 20 -1.03 -3.53 7.69
CA ASP A 20 -1.16 -2.62 8.83
C ASP A 20 -1.41 -1.17 8.35
N TYR A 21 -0.62 -0.71 7.36
CA TYR A 21 -0.82 0.64 6.79
C TYR A 21 -2.16 0.78 6.06
N LYS A 22 -2.61 -0.28 5.37
CA LYS A 22 -3.93 -0.32 4.74
C LYS A 22 -5.02 -0.10 5.77
N GLU A 23 -5.00 -0.79 6.91
CA GLU A 23 -6.02 -0.63 7.95
C GLU A 23 -6.08 0.80 8.48
N VAL A 24 -4.91 1.41 8.74
CA VAL A 24 -4.82 2.82 9.15
C VAL A 24 -5.40 3.75 8.08
N LEU A 25 -5.05 3.55 6.80
CA LEU A 25 -5.57 4.38 5.70
C LEU A 25 -7.08 4.27 5.54
N LEU A 26 -7.65 3.07 5.64
CA LEU A 26 -9.09 2.84 5.52
C LEU A 26 -9.88 3.37 6.72
N ALA A 27 -9.25 3.44 7.90
CA ALA A 27 -9.83 4.08 9.08
C ALA A 27 -9.82 5.62 8.96
N LEU A 28 -8.75 6.19 8.38
CA LEU A 28 -8.60 7.65 8.23
C LEU A 28 -9.43 8.23 7.08
N VAL A 29 -9.64 7.47 6.02
CA VAL A 29 -10.37 7.96 4.84
C VAL A 29 -11.55 7.07 4.51
N PRO A 30 -12.79 7.55 4.70
CA PRO A 30 -13.97 6.76 4.38
C PRO A 30 -14.00 6.47 2.88
N VAL A 31 -14.09 5.19 2.56
CA VAL A 31 -14.20 4.69 1.20
C VAL A 31 -15.31 3.65 1.15
N GLY A 32 -16.01 3.56 0.02
CA GLY A 32 -17.06 2.56 -0.16
C GLY A 32 -16.51 1.14 0.02
N SER A 33 -17.35 0.24 0.54
CA SER A 33 -16.98 -1.15 0.84
C SER A 33 -16.31 -1.84 -0.35
N ARG A 34 -16.82 -1.65 -1.56
CA ARG A 34 -16.21 -2.21 -2.78
C ARG A 34 -14.75 -1.78 -2.97
N THR A 35 -14.44 -0.49 -2.76
CA THR A 35 -13.07 0.05 -2.86
C THR A 35 -12.18 -0.48 -1.74
N GLN A 36 -12.73 -0.67 -0.53
CA GLN A 36 -12.00 -1.27 0.60
C GLN A 36 -11.56 -2.69 0.27
N HIS A 37 -12.48 -3.54 -0.22
CA HIS A 37 -12.17 -4.92 -0.57
C HIS A 37 -11.15 -4.98 -1.72
N LEU A 38 -11.28 -4.13 -2.74
CA LEU A 38 -10.30 -4.05 -3.82
C LEU A 38 -8.92 -3.61 -3.30
N CYS A 39 -8.87 -2.62 -2.41
CA CYS A 39 -7.62 -2.17 -1.80
C CYS A 39 -6.98 -3.29 -0.97
N SER A 40 -7.75 -4.00 -0.13
CA SER A 40 -7.26 -5.16 0.62
C SER A 40 -6.70 -6.24 -0.30
N PHE A 41 -7.43 -6.58 -1.36
CA PHE A 41 -6.99 -7.56 -2.36
C PHE A 41 -5.67 -7.15 -3.01
N LEU A 42 -5.54 -5.90 -3.47
CA LEU A 42 -4.30 -5.39 -4.08
C LEU A 42 -3.13 -5.39 -3.09
N CYS A 43 -3.38 -5.08 -1.81
CA CYS A 43 -2.37 -5.12 -0.76
C CYS A 43 -1.85 -6.55 -0.52
N GLU A 44 -2.74 -7.52 -0.31
CA GLU A 44 -2.37 -8.93 -0.11
C GLU A 44 -1.63 -9.49 -1.32
N LEU A 45 -2.13 -9.18 -2.51
CA LEU A 45 -1.54 -9.63 -3.74
C LEU A 45 -0.14 -9.03 -3.97
N SER A 46 0.10 -7.79 -3.53
CA SER A 46 1.44 -7.18 -3.61
C SER A 46 2.50 -7.95 -2.82
N LEU A 47 2.11 -8.65 -1.75
CA LEU A 47 3.02 -9.46 -0.92
C LEU A 47 3.52 -10.72 -1.65
N LEU A 48 2.76 -11.20 -2.64
CA LEU A 48 3.13 -12.37 -3.43
C LEU A 48 4.25 -12.05 -4.44
N HIS A 49 4.46 -10.77 -4.75
CA HIS A 49 5.40 -10.34 -5.78
C HIS A 49 6.64 -9.69 -5.18
N THR A 50 7.74 -10.45 -5.12
CA THR A 50 9.03 -9.97 -4.60
C THR A 50 9.57 -8.76 -5.36
N SER A 51 9.20 -8.53 -6.61
CA SER A 51 9.57 -7.31 -7.34
C SER A 51 9.01 -6.03 -6.72
N LEU A 52 7.96 -6.12 -5.91
CA LEU A 52 7.33 -4.99 -5.24
C LEU A 52 7.95 -4.72 -3.85
N SER A 53 8.77 -5.61 -3.30
CA SER A 53 9.42 -5.42 -2.00
C SER A 53 10.45 -4.28 -1.98
N VAL A 54 10.82 -3.76 -3.15
CA VAL A 54 11.65 -2.56 -3.31
C VAL A 54 10.95 -1.31 -2.76
N TYR A 55 9.62 -1.31 -2.72
CA TYR A 55 8.84 -0.20 -2.20
C TYR A 55 8.57 -0.35 -0.70
N ALA A 56 8.62 0.77 0.03
CA ALA A 56 8.24 0.78 1.43
C ALA A 56 6.77 0.33 1.63
N PRO A 57 6.44 -0.41 2.70
CA PRO A 57 5.09 -0.91 2.93
C PRO A 57 4.00 0.17 2.92
N ALA A 58 4.30 1.35 3.47
CA ALA A 58 3.40 2.51 3.46
C ALA A 58 3.10 3.01 2.03
N ARG A 59 4.14 3.08 1.17
CA ARG A 59 4.00 3.50 -0.24
C ARG A 59 3.17 2.50 -1.03
N LEU A 60 3.36 1.21 -0.79
CA LEU A 60 2.56 0.14 -1.40
C LEU A 60 1.08 0.23 -1.00
N ALA A 61 0.78 0.41 0.28
CA ALA A 61 -0.60 0.56 0.75
C ALA A 61 -1.29 1.79 0.13
N CYS A 62 -0.58 2.92 0.05
CA CYS A 62 -1.06 4.14 -0.62
C CYS A 62 -1.30 3.92 -2.12
N ALA A 63 -0.37 3.24 -2.80
CA ALA A 63 -0.49 2.92 -4.22
C ALA A 63 -1.67 1.97 -4.50
N ALA A 64 -1.88 0.96 -3.65
CA ALA A 64 -3.03 0.06 -3.75
C ALA A 64 -4.36 0.81 -3.57
N LEU A 65 -4.43 1.73 -2.59
CA LEU A 65 -5.61 2.59 -2.40
C LEU A 65 -5.86 3.51 -3.60
N LEU A 66 -4.80 4.13 -4.13
CA LEU A 66 -4.87 4.99 -5.31
C LEU A 66 -5.38 4.22 -6.52
N LEU A 67 -4.84 3.03 -6.78
CA LEU A 67 -5.28 2.16 -7.87
C LEU A 67 -6.75 1.73 -7.70
N ALA A 68 -7.14 1.31 -6.49
CA ALA A 68 -8.53 0.91 -6.22
C ALA A 68 -9.52 2.05 -6.47
N ARG A 69 -9.15 3.30 -6.16
CA ARG A 69 -9.98 4.49 -6.42
C ARG A 69 -10.04 4.84 -7.91
N LEU A 70 -8.92 4.72 -8.62
CA LEU A 70 -8.85 4.91 -10.07
C LEU A 70 -9.75 3.90 -10.79
N MET A 71 -9.69 2.61 -10.43
CA MET A 71 -10.51 1.55 -11.02
C MET A 71 -12.02 1.77 -10.79
N HIS A 72 -12.40 2.44 -9.71
CA HIS A 72 -13.80 2.81 -9.44
C HIS A 72 -14.18 4.20 -9.97
N GLY A 73 -13.36 4.82 -10.82
CA GLY A 73 -13.69 6.07 -11.51
C GLY A 73 -13.84 7.27 -10.58
N GLN A 74 -13.17 7.26 -9.42
CA GLN A 74 -13.19 8.42 -8.52
C GLN A 74 -12.55 9.64 -9.20
N ILE A 75 -13.27 10.76 -9.21
CA ILE A 75 -12.86 12.00 -9.89
C ILE A 75 -11.53 12.53 -9.33
N GLN A 76 -11.34 12.42 -8.01
CA GLN A 76 -10.11 12.78 -7.33
C GLN A 76 -9.58 11.60 -6.50
N PRO A 77 -8.82 10.69 -7.12
CA PRO A 77 -8.42 9.44 -6.48
C PRO A 77 -7.35 9.66 -5.40
N TRP A 78 -6.52 10.70 -5.54
CA TRP A 78 -5.60 11.19 -4.52
C TRP A 78 -5.95 12.63 -4.14
N THR A 79 -6.40 12.84 -2.91
CA THR A 79 -6.81 14.15 -2.39
C THR A 79 -5.66 14.83 -1.66
N THR A 80 -5.74 16.15 -1.47
CA THR A 80 -4.77 16.90 -0.64
C THR A 80 -4.73 16.38 0.80
N HIS A 81 -5.88 16.02 1.37
CA HIS A 81 -5.95 15.39 2.70
C HIS A 81 -5.14 14.08 2.80
N LEU A 82 -5.13 13.26 1.75
CA LEU A 82 -4.29 12.04 1.74
C LEU A 82 -2.81 12.37 1.66
N TRP A 83 -2.45 13.42 0.91
CA TRP A 83 -1.08 13.92 0.89
C TRP A 83 -0.66 14.45 2.27
N ASP A 84 -1.51 15.21 2.96
CA ASP A 84 -1.24 15.74 4.29
C ASP A 84 -1.05 14.61 5.33
N LEU A 85 -1.84 13.54 5.25
CA LEU A 85 -1.75 12.40 6.16
C LEU A 85 -0.54 11.49 5.92
N THR A 86 -0.16 11.30 4.66
CA THR A 86 0.83 10.28 4.27
C THR A 86 2.17 10.86 3.84
N GLY A 87 2.22 12.14 3.51
CA GLY A 87 3.37 12.82 2.91
C GLY A 87 3.64 12.45 1.45
N PHE A 88 2.91 11.49 0.86
CA PHE A 88 3.16 11.02 -0.51
C PHE A 88 2.40 11.84 -1.54
N SER A 89 3.13 12.40 -2.50
CA SER A 89 2.52 13.05 -3.66
C SER A 89 2.02 12.01 -4.66
N TYR A 90 1.13 12.42 -5.56
CA TYR A 90 0.67 11.56 -6.65
C TYR A 90 1.85 11.02 -7.49
N ASN A 91 2.84 11.88 -7.78
CA ASN A 91 4.03 11.51 -8.56
C ASN A 91 4.90 10.46 -7.85
N ASP A 92 4.97 10.50 -6.51
CA ASP A 92 5.67 9.49 -5.74
C ASP A 92 4.97 8.14 -5.82
N LEU A 93 3.65 8.11 -5.94
CA LEU A 93 2.89 6.86 -6.00
C LEU A 93 2.85 6.27 -7.42
N THR A 94 2.87 7.11 -8.46
CA THR A 94 2.81 6.70 -9.87
C THR A 94 3.68 5.49 -10.24
N PRO A 95 5.00 5.45 -9.98
CA PRO A 95 5.83 4.30 -10.36
C PRO A 95 5.42 3.00 -9.64
N CYS A 96 4.97 3.12 -8.39
CA CYS A 96 4.48 1.98 -7.61
C CYS A 96 3.14 1.49 -8.17
N VAL A 97 2.21 2.40 -8.46
CA VAL A 97 0.91 2.10 -9.08
C VAL A 97 1.08 1.43 -10.44
N LEU A 98 1.96 1.97 -11.29
CA LEU A 98 2.26 1.40 -12.60
C LEU A 98 2.90 0.02 -12.49
N SER A 99 3.77 -0.19 -11.51
CA SER A 99 4.35 -1.51 -11.25
C SER A 99 3.29 -2.52 -10.80
N LEU A 100 2.33 -2.07 -9.99
CA LEU A 100 1.24 -2.89 -9.48
C LEU A 100 0.23 -3.25 -10.60
N HIS A 101 -0.16 -2.27 -11.42
CA HIS A 101 -0.99 -2.47 -12.61
C HIS A 101 -0.27 -3.21 -13.75
N LYS A 102 1.05 -3.12 -13.89
CA LYS A 102 1.74 -3.93 -14.92
C LYS A 102 1.68 -5.42 -14.60
N LYS A 103 1.53 -5.76 -13.32
CA LYS A 103 1.39 -7.15 -12.89
C LYS A 103 -0.03 -7.68 -13.09
N TRP A 104 -1.03 -6.82 -13.35
CA TRP A 104 -2.47 -7.15 -13.44
C TRP A 104 -3.26 -6.16 -14.30
#